data_AF-A0A4R3HI22-F1
#
_entry.id   AF-A0A4R3HI22-F1
#
_cell.length_a   1.000
_cell.length_b   1.000
_cell.length_c   1.000
_cell.angle_alpha   90.00
_cell.angle_beta   90.00
_cell.angle_gamma   90.00
#
_symmetry.space_group_name_H-M   'P 1'
#
loop_
_entity.id
_entity.type
_entity.pdbx_description
1 polymer ?
#
loop_
_entity_poly.entity_id
_entity_poly.type
_entity_poly.pdbx_seq_one_letter_code
_entity_poly.pdbx_strand_id
1 'polypeptide(L)'
;MGIFIKNPETEKAVREIAALRGETITGVIDALAREALARETPAPRKRRPTLEEMMAATEEFRRAVGLDKHKLNVTKADFDELNEIPGLELRDDAP
;
A
#
# COMPACT_ATOMS: atom_id res chain seq x y z
N MET A 1 36.66 -7.52 2.64
CA MET A 1 35.75 -8.44 3.34
C MET A 1 35.34 -9.53 2.36
N GLY A 2 35.46 -10.81 2.73
CA GLY A 2 35.17 -11.94 1.84
C GLY A 2 33.80 -12.55 2.14
N ILE A 3 33.05 -12.90 1.10
CA ILE A 3 31.82 -13.69 1.23
C ILE A 3 32.23 -15.16 1.20
N PHE A 4 31.95 -15.90 2.27
CA PHE A 4 32.28 -17.32 2.37
C PHE A 4 31.02 -18.15 2.11
N ILE A 5 30.94 -18.78 0.95
CA ILE A 5 29.81 -19.66 0.59
C ILE A 5 30.12 -21.05 1.15
N LYS A 6 29.37 -21.49 2.17
CA LYS A 6 29.60 -22.79 2.82
C LYS A 6 29.20 -23.99 1.96
N ASN A 7 28.29 -23.79 1.00
CA ASN A 7 27.82 -24.84 0.10
C ASN A 7 28.64 -24.82 -1.20
N PRO A 8 29.40 -25.88 -1.52
CA PRO A 8 30.26 -25.91 -2.70
C PRO A 8 29.49 -25.86 -4.02
N GLU A 9 28.26 -26.39 -4.07
CA GLU A 9 27.43 -26.34 -5.27
C GLU A 9 26.93 -24.91 -5.53
N THR A 10 26.62 -24.17 -4.48
CA THR A 10 26.28 -22.74 -4.59
C THR A 10 27.47 -21.93 -5.09
N GLU A 11 28.68 -22.22 -4.62
CA GLU A 11 29.88 -21.53 -5.09
C GLU A 11 30.13 -21.78 -6.58
N LYS A 12 29.99 -23.05 -7.04
CA LYS A 12 30.11 -23.40 -8.46
C LYS A 12 29.09 -22.63 -9.31
N ALA A 13 27.82 -22.61 -8.91
CA ALA A 13 26.76 -21.92 -9.64
C ALA A 13 27.05 -20.41 -9.74
N VAL A 14 27.47 -19.77 -8.65
CA VAL A 14 27.82 -18.34 -8.67
C VAL A 14 29.03 -18.06 -9.56
N ARG A 15 30.05 -18.93 -9.53
CA ARG A 15 31.23 -18.83 -10.41
C ARG A 15 30.85 -18.98 -11.88
N GLU A 16 29.98 -19.91 -12.22
CA GLU A 16 29.51 -20.13 -13.58
C GLU A 16 28.71 -18.93 -14.10
N ILE A 17 27.81 -18.39 -13.29
CA ILE A 17 27.05 -17.17 -13.62
C ILE A 17 27.99 -15.97 -13.81
N ALA A 18 28.99 -15.82 -12.94
CA ALA A 18 29.99 -14.76 -13.06
C ALA A 18 30.78 -14.87 -14.38
N ALA A 19 31.19 -16.09 -14.76
CA ALA A 19 31.87 -16.34 -16.02
C ALA A 19 30.98 -16.02 -17.24
N LEU A 20 29.71 -16.44 -17.20
CA LEU A 20 28.74 -16.17 -18.28
C LEU A 20 28.44 -14.68 -18.45
N ARG A 21 28.42 -13.92 -17.35
CA ARG A 21 28.14 -12.48 -17.36
C ARG A 21 29.38 -11.60 -17.57
N GLY A 22 30.58 -12.18 -17.51
CA GLY A 22 31.82 -11.41 -17.51
C GLY A 22 31.98 -10.51 -16.28
N GLU A 23 31.34 -10.86 -15.17
CA GLU A 23 31.35 -10.10 -13.92
C GLU A 23 32.17 -10.80 -12.83
N THR A 24 32.47 -10.08 -11.75
CA THR A 24 33.07 -10.70 -10.56
C THR A 24 32.01 -11.44 -9.75
N ILE A 25 32.42 -12.47 -9.00
CA ILE A 25 31.55 -13.20 -8.05
C ILE A 25 30.81 -12.23 -7.13
N THR A 26 31.51 -11.22 -6.62
CA THR A 26 30.92 -10.19 -5.74
C THR A 26 29.89 -9.33 -6.48
N GLY A 27 30.15 -8.95 -7.73
CA GLY A 27 29.21 -8.18 -8.54
C GLY A 27 27.90 -8.93 -8.78
N VAL A 28 27.99 -10.22 -9.12
CA VAL A 28 26.82 -11.09 -9.29
C VAL A 28 26.02 -11.19 -7.99
N ILE A 29 26.70 -11.40 -6.85
CA ILE A 29 26.02 -11.50 -5.56
C ILE A 29 25.35 -10.18 -5.17
N ASP A 30 26.01 -9.03 -5.39
CA ASP A 30 25.43 -7.71 -5.11
C ASP A 30 24.17 -7.48 -5.97
N ALA A 31 24.24 -7.77 -7.26
CA ALA A 31 23.09 -7.64 -8.17
C ALA A 31 21.90 -8.50 -7.73
N LEU A 32 22.16 -9.79 -7.42
CA LEU A 32 21.12 -10.71 -6.94
C LEU A 32 20.55 -10.28 -5.59
N ALA A 33 21.38 -9.80 -4.67
CA ALA A 33 20.95 -9.32 -3.37
C ALA A 33 20.07 -8.07 -3.48
N ARG A 34 20.43 -7.12 -4.36
CA ARG A 34 19.62 -5.93 -4.62
C ARG A 34 18.28 -6.28 -5.23
N GLU A 35 18.24 -7.22 -6.18
CA GLU A 35 16.99 -7.66 -6.79
C GLU A 35 16.07 -8.34 -5.76
N ALA A 36 16.63 -9.23 -4.93
CA ALA A 36 15.90 -9.88 -3.84
C ALA A 36 15.36 -8.85 -2.83
N LEU A 37 16.20 -7.89 -2.42
CA LEU A 37 15.80 -6.81 -1.53
C LEU A 37 14.71 -5.94 -2.15
N ALA A 38 14.80 -5.59 -3.43
CA ALA A 38 13.77 -4.80 -4.10
C ALA A 38 12.42 -5.53 -4.14
N ARG A 39 12.44 -6.86 -4.28
CA ARG A 39 11.25 -7.71 -4.27
C ARG A 39 10.63 -7.87 -2.89
N GLU A 40 11.47 -8.03 -1.86
CA GLU A 40 11.02 -8.31 -0.50
C GLU A 40 10.80 -7.06 0.36
N THR A 41 11.41 -5.93 0.02
CA THR A 41 11.22 -4.68 0.75
C THR A 41 9.77 -4.27 0.61
N PRO A 42 8.96 -4.32 1.68
CA PRO A 42 7.58 -3.89 1.61
C PRO A 42 7.58 -2.41 1.23
N ALA A 43 6.67 -2.03 0.33
CA ALA A 43 6.48 -0.63 -0.01
C ALA A 43 6.40 0.18 1.29
N PRO A 44 7.11 1.32 1.40
CA PRO A 44 7.11 2.10 2.62
C PRO A 44 5.66 2.35 3.02
N ARG A 45 5.29 1.97 4.25
CA ARG A 45 3.94 2.20 4.76
C ARG A 45 3.67 3.69 4.58
N LYS A 46 2.70 4.01 3.70
CA LYS A 46 2.28 5.41 3.52
C LYS A 46 1.96 5.97 4.90
N ARG A 47 2.47 7.17 5.20
CA ARG A 47 2.13 7.81 6.48
C ARG A 47 0.62 7.84 6.62
N ARG A 48 0.12 7.70 7.84
CA ARG A 48 -1.28 8.00 8.10
C ARG A 48 -1.50 9.47 7.75
N PRO A 49 -2.48 9.79 6.89
CA PRO A 49 -2.74 11.18 6.54
C PRO A 49 -3.14 11.95 7.80
N THR A 50 -2.75 13.21 7.88
CA THR A 50 -3.23 14.10 8.94
C THR A 50 -4.70 14.44 8.69
N LEU A 51 -5.39 14.96 9.71
CA LEU A 51 -6.76 15.44 9.56
C LEU A 51 -6.87 16.50 8.46
N GLU A 52 -5.90 17.41 8.38
CA GLU A 52 -5.83 18.44 7.33
C GLU A 52 -5.71 17.83 5.93
N GLU A 53 -4.87 16.81 5.77
CA GLU A 53 -4.72 16.10 4.49
C GLU A 53 -6.01 15.36 4.10
N MET A 54 -6.70 14.77 5.07
CA MET A 54 -7.98 14.10 4.83
C MET A 54 -9.07 15.10 4.42
N MET A 55 -9.12 16.26 5.07
CA MET A 55 -10.06 17.33 4.71
C MET A 55 -9.78 17.86 3.30
N ALA A 56 -8.52 18.13 2.97
CA ALA A 56 -8.12 18.59 1.65
C ALA A 56 -8.47 17.56 0.56
N ALA A 57 -8.20 16.28 0.79
CA ALA A 57 -8.57 15.21 -0.14
C ALA A 57 -10.09 15.09 -0.34
N THR A 58 -10.86 15.29 0.74
CA THR A 58 -12.33 15.29 0.67
C THR A 58 -12.86 16.48 -0.11
N GLU A 59 -12.29 17.66 0.08
CA GLU A 59 -12.67 18.87 -0.66
C GLU A 59 -12.32 18.75 -2.14
N GLU A 60 -11.12 18.26 -2.47
CA GLU A 60 -10.71 17.99 -3.85
C GLU A 60 -11.66 17.00 -4.52
N PHE A 61 -12.01 15.91 -3.83
CA PHE A 61 -12.96 14.93 -4.32
C PHE A 61 -14.33 15.58 -4.58
N ARG A 62 -14.87 16.33 -3.62
CA ARG A 62 -16.18 17.01 -3.78
C ARG A 62 -16.21 17.96 -4.97
N ARG A 63 -15.11 18.69 -5.23
CA ARG A 63 -14.96 19.54 -6.41
C ARG A 63 -14.94 18.72 -7.69
N ALA A 64 -14.18 17.64 -7.71
CA ALA A 64 -14.03 16.77 -8.88
C ALA A 64 -15.35 16.10 -9.28
N VAL A 65 -16.12 15.60 -8.30
CA VAL A 65 -17.41 14.95 -8.56
C VAL A 65 -18.59 15.92 -8.60
N GLY A 66 -18.35 17.23 -8.43
CA GLY A 66 -19.38 18.26 -8.49
C GLY A 66 -20.37 18.25 -7.33
N LEU A 67 -20.05 17.56 -6.22
CA LEU A 67 -20.88 17.53 -5.01
C LEU A 67 -21.05 18.93 -4.39
N ASP A 68 -20.09 19.83 -4.60
CA ASP A 68 -20.18 21.21 -4.11
C ASP A 68 -21.33 22.01 -4.76
N LYS A 69 -21.81 21.55 -5.92
CA LYS A 69 -22.85 22.22 -6.70
C LYS A 69 -24.26 21.78 -6.31
N HIS A 70 -24.39 20.68 -5.55
CA HIS A 70 -25.67 20.10 -5.18
C HIS A 70 -25.85 20.14 -3.67
N LYS A 71 -26.71 21.05 -3.20
CA LYS A 71 -27.28 20.94 -1.86
C LYS A 71 -28.39 19.90 -1.91
N LEU A 72 -28.15 18.74 -1.32
CA LEU A 72 -29.21 17.78 -1.03
C LEU A 72 -30.12 18.43 0.01
N ASN A 73 -31.31 18.87 -0.41
CA ASN A 73 -32.38 19.30 0.48
C ASN A 73 -33.10 18.06 1.06
N VAL A 74 -32.33 17.11 1.57
CA VAL A 74 -32.85 15.88 2.17
C VAL A 74 -33.08 16.21 3.64
N THR A 75 -34.33 16.12 4.07
CA THR A 75 -34.69 16.27 5.48
C THR A 75 -34.32 14.99 6.23
N LYS A 76 -34.21 15.07 7.56
CA LYS A 76 -33.95 13.88 8.38
C LYS A 76 -34.99 12.78 8.13
N ALA A 77 -36.26 13.16 7.97
CA ALA A 77 -37.34 12.23 7.68
C ALA A 77 -37.13 11.48 6.35
N ASP A 78 -36.70 12.17 5.29
CA ASP A 78 -36.43 11.55 3.98
C ASP A 78 -35.25 10.57 4.04
N PHE A 79 -34.25 10.87 4.88
CA PHE A 79 -33.10 9.98 5.10
C PHE A 79 -33.49 8.73 5.90
N ASP A 80 -34.32 8.91 6.94
CA ASP A 80 -34.78 7.83 7.81
C ASP A 80 -35.69 6.86 7.03
N GLU A 81 -36.57 7.37 6.15
CA GLU A 81 -37.42 6.53 5.27
C GLU A 81 -36.59 5.68 4.29
N LEU A 82 -35.51 6.24 3.72
CA LEU A 82 -34.64 5.51 2.79
C LEU A 82 -33.75 4.46 3.46
N ASN A 83 -33.44 4.64 4.75
CA ASN A 83 -32.55 3.77 5.52
C ASN A 83 -33.30 2.95 6.57
N GLU A 84 -34.63 2.89 6.51
CA GLU A 84 -35.42 2.04 7.39
C GLU A 84 -35.07 0.57 7.11
N ILE A 85 -34.28 -0.04 7.99
CA ILE A 85 -33.90 -1.45 7.91
C ILE A 85 -35.01 -2.25 8.60
N PRO A 86 -35.79 -3.08 7.87
CA PRO A 86 -36.90 -3.82 8.47
C PRO A 86 -36.41 -4.73 9.61
N GLY A 87 -36.89 -4.47 10.83
CA GLY A 87 -36.59 -5.26 12.03
C GLY A 87 -35.43 -4.75 12.90
N LEU A 88 -34.84 -3.59 12.61
CA LEU A 88 -33.80 -2.97 13.45
C LEU A 88 -34.41 -1.85 14.32
N GLU A 89 -34.76 -2.15 15.58
CA GLU A 89 -35.09 -1.09 16.55
C GLU A 89 -33.79 -0.41 17.01
N LEU A 90 -33.50 0.77 16.46
CA LEU A 90 -32.46 1.65 16.98
C LEU A 90 -32.90 2.13 18.37
N ARG A 91 -32.40 1.46 19.42
CA ARG A 91 -32.47 2.02 20.77
C ARG A 91 -31.50 3.19 20.86
N ASP A 92 -32.03 4.36 21.15
CA ASP A 92 -31.26 5.58 21.47
C ASP A 92 -30.58 5.47 22.85
N ASP A 93 -29.94 4.34 23.14
CA ASP A 93 -29.13 4.15 24.33
C ASP A 93 -27.68 4.50 24.00
N ALA A 94 -27.40 5.80 23.88
CA ALA A 94 -26.04 6.33 23.97
C ALA A 94 -25.89 7.05 25.32
N PRO A 95 -24.83 6.75 26.12
CA PRO A 95 -24.54 7.47 27.36
C PRO A 95 -24.10 8.92 27.13
#